data_AF-A0AAJ6E323-F1
#
_entry.id   AF-A0AAJ6E323-F1
#
_cell.length_a   1.000
_cell.length_b   1.000
_cell.length_c   1.000
_cell.angle_alpha   90.00
_cell.angle_beta   90.00
_cell.angle_gamma   90.00
#
_symmetry.space_group_name_H-M   'P 1'
#
loop_
_entity.id
_entity.type
_entity.pdbx_description
1 polymer ?
#
loop_
_entity_poly.entity_id
_entity_poly.type
_entity_poly.pdbx_seq_one_letter_code
_entity_poly.pdbx_strand_id
1 'polypeptide(L)'
;MTMDPAHGTIGGEEPDTRDVQKNNFGDTQPHQEPRRVNNDPRAKQQKGNQPRRDRRDVHGWVVLDKPIGMTSTQAVAVLKRLFQAKRAGHAGTLDPLASGGLPIALGEATKTVPFVMDGRKRYRFTVCWGEERDTDDIEGRVTATSDLRPTREAIEALLPRFTGVIEQIPPRYSAIKVQGERAYDLARDGEVVELAPRPVEIHHLSLVDQPDSDRAVFEAECGKGTYVRALARDMGRILGTYGHICALRRTLVGPFGENDMIPLDQLEALCHRAASGEGSLADALLPVETALDDIPALAVTRADAARLHRGQAVVLRGRDAPNCSGTVYVTVAGRLLALAEVGNGEIIPKRVFNLTGLTASTGRNERN
;
A
#
# COMPACT_ATOMS: atom_id res chain seq x y z
N MET A 1 19.86 -51.30 34.75
CA MET A 1 20.12 -51.87 36.10
C MET A 1 21.00 -50.89 36.86
N THR A 2 20.65 -50.56 38.11
CA THR A 2 21.53 -50.17 39.25
C THR A 2 22.86 -49.43 38.95
N MET A 3 23.19 -48.32 39.61
CA MET A 3 23.10 -48.07 41.07
C MET A 3 22.87 -46.59 41.44
N ASP A 4 22.27 -46.41 42.63
CA ASP A 4 22.30 -45.21 43.48
C ASP A 4 23.31 -45.47 44.63
N PRO A 5 23.92 -44.47 45.30
CA PRO A 5 23.44 -44.07 46.65
C PRO A 5 23.52 -42.55 46.95
N ALA A 6 22.51 -41.94 47.62
CA ALA A 6 22.35 -41.73 49.09
C ALA A 6 23.48 -40.91 49.79
N HIS A 7 23.31 -39.98 50.77
CA HIS A 7 22.23 -39.36 51.58
C HIS A 7 22.71 -37.91 51.99
N GLY A 8 22.04 -37.00 52.72
CA GLY A 8 20.70 -36.89 53.34
C GLY A 8 20.67 -35.77 54.42
N THR A 9 19.85 -34.72 54.24
CA THR A 9 18.66 -34.32 55.05
C THR A 9 18.81 -33.80 56.52
N ILE A 10 18.29 -32.57 56.73
CA ILE A 10 17.51 -32.02 57.90
C ILE A 10 18.21 -31.37 59.12
N GLY A 11 17.69 -30.16 59.49
CA GLY A 11 17.62 -29.58 60.85
C GLY A 11 18.64 -28.47 61.17
N GLY A 12 18.32 -27.36 61.85
CA GLY A 12 17.03 -26.84 62.36
C GLY A 12 17.23 -25.79 63.49
N GLU A 13 16.24 -24.89 63.65
CA GLU A 13 15.97 -24.00 64.82
C GLU A 13 16.71 -22.64 65.00
N GLU A 14 15.91 -21.61 65.34
CA GLU A 14 16.28 -20.26 65.81
C GLU A 14 16.39 -20.22 67.36
N PRO A 15 16.68 -19.05 68.00
CA PRO A 15 15.54 -18.31 68.57
C PRO A 15 15.63 -16.77 68.65
N ASP A 16 14.47 -16.12 68.43
CA ASP A 16 13.80 -15.03 69.18
C ASP A 16 14.61 -14.03 70.07
N THR A 17 14.35 -12.71 69.91
CA THR A 17 13.67 -11.90 70.97
C THR A 17 13.43 -10.40 70.63
N ARG A 18 12.12 -10.05 70.56
CA ARG A 18 11.42 -8.88 71.15
C ARG A 18 11.58 -7.44 70.61
N ASP A 19 10.41 -6.89 70.24
CA ASP A 19 10.02 -5.47 70.22
C ASP A 19 10.19 -4.72 71.56
N VAL A 20 10.26 -3.36 71.52
CA VAL A 20 9.29 -2.44 72.19
C VAL A 20 9.58 -0.93 71.93
N GLN A 21 8.65 -0.30 71.19
CA GLN A 21 8.06 1.05 71.37
C GLN A 21 8.79 2.41 71.13
N LYS A 22 7.99 3.30 70.48
CA LYS A 22 7.87 4.79 70.63
C LYS A 22 9.01 5.64 70.02
N ASN A 23 8.77 6.82 69.43
CA ASN A 23 7.63 7.75 69.54
C ASN A 23 7.45 8.61 68.25
N ASN A 24 6.42 9.47 68.23
CA ASN A 24 6.02 10.31 67.09
C ASN A 24 6.35 11.82 67.31
N PHE A 25 6.26 12.62 66.24
CA PHE A 25 6.38 14.10 66.14
C PHE A 25 7.79 14.75 66.22
N GLY A 26 8.03 15.73 65.33
CA GLY A 26 9.21 16.60 65.34
C GLY A 26 9.44 17.34 64.02
N ASP A 27 8.74 18.45 63.80
CA ASP A 27 8.91 19.35 62.65
C ASP A 27 10.25 20.12 62.75
N THR A 28 11.02 20.25 61.67
CA THR A 28 12.02 21.33 61.48
C THR A 28 12.58 21.36 60.05
N GLN A 29 12.47 22.52 59.40
CA GLN A 29 12.95 22.75 58.04
C GLN A 29 14.49 22.85 57.95
N PRO A 30 15.13 22.38 56.87
CA PRO A 30 16.42 22.89 56.42
C PRO A 30 16.24 24.06 55.43
N HIS A 31 17.03 25.12 55.65
CA HIS A 31 17.03 26.33 54.83
C HIS A 31 17.50 26.11 53.38
N GLN A 32 17.11 27.02 52.50
CA GLN A 32 17.50 27.05 51.09
C GLN A 32 18.96 27.51 50.92
N GLU A 33 19.70 26.82 50.04
CA GLU A 33 20.83 27.42 49.31
C GLU A 33 20.50 27.54 47.80
N PRO A 34 21.04 28.56 47.10
CA PRO A 34 20.49 29.01 45.83
C PRO A 34 20.85 28.10 44.65
N ARG A 35 19.84 27.72 43.87
CA ARG A 35 20.04 27.01 42.59
C ARG A 35 20.77 27.90 41.59
N ARG A 36 21.90 27.42 41.08
CA ARG A 36 22.63 28.04 39.96
C ARG A 36 21.72 28.11 38.73
N VAL A 37 21.75 29.26 38.05
CA VAL A 37 21.00 29.51 36.81
C VAL A 37 21.68 28.75 35.66
N ASN A 38 21.08 27.65 35.23
CA ASN A 38 21.47 26.99 33.98
C ASN A 38 20.81 27.70 32.79
N ASN A 39 21.61 28.47 32.05
CA ASN A 39 21.24 28.96 30.73
C ASN A 39 21.26 27.81 29.71
N ASP A 40 20.13 27.13 29.52
CA ASP A 40 19.92 26.26 28.35
C ASP A 40 19.51 27.13 27.15
N PRO A 41 20.29 27.19 26.04
CA PRO A 41 19.98 28.02 24.88
C PRO A 41 18.74 27.57 24.07
N ARG A 42 18.07 26.48 24.45
CA ARG A 42 16.87 25.96 23.77
C ARG A 42 15.61 26.74 24.11
N ALA A 43 15.66 28.06 23.86
CA ALA A 43 14.48 28.88 23.72
C ALA A 43 13.54 28.24 22.68
N LYS A 44 12.33 27.86 23.11
CA LYS A 44 11.32 27.28 22.24
C LYS A 44 10.99 28.27 21.13
N GLN A 45 11.50 28.03 19.92
CA GLN A 45 10.98 28.68 18.72
C GLN A 45 9.50 28.33 18.61
N GLN A 46 8.64 29.29 18.97
CA GLN A 46 7.21 29.23 18.70
C GLN A 46 7.06 29.20 17.17
N LYS A 47 6.88 28.00 16.61
CA LYS A 47 6.45 27.87 15.22
C LYS A 47 5.14 28.63 15.09
N GLY A 48 5.17 29.75 14.39
CA GLY A 48 4.03 30.63 14.20
C GLY A 48 2.83 29.81 13.76
N ASN A 49 1.68 30.05 14.39
CA ASN A 49 0.46 29.30 14.18
C ASN A 49 -0.12 29.62 12.79
N GLN A 50 0.47 29.05 11.74
CA GLN A 50 -0.07 29.15 10.38
C GLN A 50 -1.51 28.63 10.41
N PRO A 51 -2.49 29.42 9.92
CA PRO A 51 -3.88 29.00 9.95
C PRO A 51 -4.01 27.68 9.18
N ARG A 52 -4.51 26.64 9.86
CA ARG A 52 -4.77 25.35 9.24
C ARG A 52 -5.78 25.58 8.11
N ARG A 53 -5.34 25.47 6.85
CA ARG A 53 -6.24 25.49 5.69
C ARG A 53 -7.34 24.46 5.92
N ASP A 54 -8.59 24.92 5.78
CA ASP A 54 -9.74 24.06 5.99
C ASP A 54 -9.72 22.88 5.02
N ARG A 55 -9.96 21.68 5.53
CA ARG A 55 -9.89 20.48 4.70
C ARG A 55 -11.22 20.21 4.01
N ARG A 56 -11.14 20.02 2.69
CA ARG A 56 -12.29 19.76 1.82
C ARG A 56 -12.75 18.31 1.89
N ASP A 57 -14.06 18.13 1.77
CA ASP A 57 -14.63 16.84 1.38
C ASP A 57 -14.47 16.68 -0.13
N VAL A 58 -13.65 15.70 -0.50
CA VAL A 58 -13.29 15.39 -1.89
C VAL A 58 -13.26 13.87 -2.03
N HIS A 59 -13.92 13.36 -3.06
CA HIS A 59 -14.24 11.94 -3.21
C HIS A 59 -14.04 11.51 -4.66
N GLY A 60 -13.13 10.54 -4.85
CA GLY A 60 -12.75 10.03 -6.16
C GLY A 60 -11.32 9.50 -6.16
N TRP A 61 -10.85 9.11 -7.33
CA TRP A 61 -9.51 8.60 -7.56
C TRP A 61 -8.68 9.58 -8.38
N VAL A 62 -7.40 9.70 -8.05
CA VAL A 62 -6.40 10.34 -8.92
C VAL A 62 -5.35 9.30 -9.22
N VAL A 63 -5.14 8.98 -10.50
CA VAL A 63 -4.03 8.12 -10.92
C VAL A 63 -2.84 9.03 -11.19
N LEU A 64 -1.88 9.03 -10.27
CA LEU A 64 -0.64 9.78 -10.43
C LEU A 64 0.30 8.98 -11.34
N ASP A 65 0.87 9.61 -12.37
CA ASP A 65 2.13 9.11 -12.96
C ASP A 65 3.25 9.46 -11.98
N LYS A 66 3.65 8.49 -11.15
CA LYS A 66 4.62 8.74 -10.08
C LYS A 66 6.02 8.90 -10.70
N PRO A 67 6.73 10.02 -10.47
CA PRO A 67 8.10 10.15 -10.92
C PRO A 67 9.04 9.20 -10.17
N ILE A 68 10.17 8.88 -10.78
CA ILE A 68 11.28 8.13 -10.16
C ILE A 68 11.82 8.93 -8.96
N GLY A 69 12.29 8.24 -7.93
CA GLY A 69 12.81 8.81 -6.68
C GLY A 69 11.73 9.21 -5.66
N MET A 70 10.46 9.34 -6.07
CA MET A 70 9.36 9.61 -5.15
C MET A 70 8.85 8.32 -4.48
N THR A 71 8.68 8.31 -3.16
CA THR A 71 7.99 7.23 -2.44
C THR A 71 6.47 7.33 -2.59
N SER A 72 5.77 6.19 -2.54
CA SER A 72 4.30 6.17 -2.53
C SER A 72 3.67 6.96 -1.38
N THR A 73 4.35 7.05 -0.23
CA THR A 73 3.88 7.83 0.93
C THR A 73 3.99 9.34 0.70
N GLN A 74 5.09 9.80 0.08
CA GLN A 74 5.24 11.20 -0.34
C GLN A 74 4.16 11.58 -1.36
N ALA A 75 3.90 10.75 -2.36
CA ALA A 75 2.84 10.97 -3.35
C ALA A 75 1.46 11.18 -2.69
N VAL A 76 1.06 10.31 -1.75
CA VAL A 76 -0.19 10.48 -0.99
C VAL A 76 -0.19 11.77 -0.18
N ALA A 77 0.92 12.15 0.46
CA ALA A 77 1.01 13.41 1.20
C ALA A 77 0.88 14.65 0.29
N VAL A 78 1.50 14.62 -0.89
CA VAL A 78 1.43 15.69 -1.90
C VAL A 78 0.00 15.84 -2.42
N LEU A 79 -0.64 14.77 -2.90
CA LEU A 79 -2.02 14.86 -3.42
C LEU A 79 -3.02 15.24 -2.32
N LYS A 80 -2.86 14.71 -1.10
CA LYS A 80 -3.69 15.13 0.05
C LYS A 80 -3.56 16.64 0.33
N ARG A 81 -2.38 17.23 0.13
CA ARG A 81 -2.14 18.68 0.24
C ARG A 81 -2.79 19.46 -0.90
N LEU A 82 -2.58 19.04 -2.16
CA LEU A 82 -3.11 19.71 -3.36
C LEU A 82 -4.64 19.78 -3.33
N PHE A 83 -5.31 18.64 -3.09
CA PHE A 83 -6.77 18.57 -3.00
C PHE A 83 -7.34 19.00 -1.64
N GLN A 84 -6.48 19.38 -0.68
CA GLN A 84 -6.85 19.72 0.71
C GLN A 84 -7.69 18.62 1.40
N ALA A 85 -7.49 17.36 1.01
CA ALA A 85 -8.38 16.26 1.33
C ALA A 85 -8.34 15.87 2.82
N LYS A 86 -9.50 15.66 3.45
CA LYS A 86 -9.59 15.13 4.82
C LYS A 86 -8.87 13.78 4.96
N ARG A 87 -9.09 12.87 4.00
CA ARG A 87 -8.56 11.50 3.95
C ARG A 87 -7.98 11.19 2.57
N ALA A 88 -6.90 10.41 2.53
CA ALA A 88 -6.29 9.90 1.32
C ALA A 88 -5.63 8.53 1.60
N GLY A 89 -5.45 7.70 0.58
CA GLY A 89 -4.71 6.43 0.62
C GLY A 89 -4.40 5.97 -0.81
N HIS A 90 -3.51 4.99 -1.00
CA HIS A 90 -3.14 4.48 -2.32
C HIS A 90 -3.49 3.00 -2.50
N ALA A 91 -3.72 2.57 -3.73
CA ALA A 91 -3.91 1.16 -4.09
C ALA A 91 -2.66 0.60 -4.77
N GLY A 92 -1.74 0.12 -3.93
CA GLY A 92 -0.56 -0.63 -4.36
C GLY A 92 0.69 0.23 -4.27
N THR A 93 1.60 -0.12 -3.36
CA THR A 93 2.91 0.53 -3.26
C THR A 93 3.63 0.41 -4.60
N LEU A 94 4.38 1.45 -4.94
CA LEU A 94 5.40 1.44 -5.97
C LEU A 94 6.72 1.88 -5.33
N ASP A 95 7.81 1.18 -5.66
CA ASP A 95 9.16 1.42 -5.16
C ASP A 95 9.69 2.80 -5.64
N PRO A 96 10.71 3.39 -4.96
CA PRO A 96 11.23 4.71 -5.33
C PRO A 96 11.77 4.75 -6.77
N LEU A 97 12.57 3.76 -7.16
CA LEU A 97 13.14 3.62 -8.52
C LEU A 97 12.10 3.51 -9.64
N ALA A 98 10.87 3.13 -9.33
CA ALA A 98 9.85 2.82 -10.31
C ALA A 98 9.00 4.06 -10.68
N SER A 99 8.40 4.06 -11.86
CA SER A 99 7.49 5.10 -12.36
C SER A 99 6.10 4.57 -12.76
N GLY A 100 5.21 5.45 -13.22
CA GLY A 100 3.88 5.07 -13.69
C GLY A 100 2.81 5.04 -12.59
N GLY A 101 1.76 4.29 -12.87
CA GLY A 101 0.47 4.41 -12.19
C GLY A 101 0.49 4.15 -10.70
N LEU A 102 0.21 5.19 -9.91
CA LEU A 102 -0.11 5.10 -8.50
C LEU A 102 -1.54 5.64 -8.26
N PRO A 103 -2.57 4.78 -8.23
CA PRO A 103 -3.93 5.19 -7.90
C PRO A 103 -4.03 5.65 -6.44
N ILE A 104 -4.42 6.90 -6.24
CA ILE A 104 -4.62 7.54 -4.94
C ILE A 104 -6.11 7.85 -4.76
N ALA A 105 -6.73 7.17 -3.80
CA ALA A 105 -8.10 7.37 -3.39
C ALA A 105 -8.22 8.55 -2.42
N LEU A 106 -9.16 9.46 -2.67
CA LEU A 106 -9.48 10.60 -1.81
C LEU A 106 -10.83 10.42 -1.12
N GLY A 107 -10.89 10.80 0.16
CA GLY A 107 -12.11 10.76 0.98
C GLY A 107 -12.77 9.39 1.00
N GLU A 108 -14.01 9.34 0.54
CA GLU A 108 -14.85 8.13 0.52
C GLU A 108 -14.33 7.03 -0.42
N ALA A 109 -13.57 7.37 -1.48
CA ALA A 109 -12.91 6.39 -2.35
C ALA A 109 -11.94 5.48 -1.59
N THR A 110 -11.43 5.90 -0.43
CA THR A 110 -10.57 5.03 0.39
C THR A 110 -11.27 3.75 0.89
N LYS A 111 -12.60 3.67 0.78
CA LYS A 111 -13.39 2.45 1.04
C LYS A 111 -13.30 1.42 -0.08
N THR A 112 -12.90 1.82 -1.31
CA THR A 112 -12.81 0.94 -2.49
C THR A 112 -11.37 0.50 -2.82
N VAL A 113 -10.38 0.97 -2.06
CA VAL A 113 -8.97 0.55 -2.17
C VAL A 113 -8.73 -0.97 -2.21
N PRO A 114 -9.43 -1.82 -1.42
CA PRO A 114 -9.22 -3.27 -1.45
C PRO A 114 -9.45 -3.91 -2.84
N PHE A 115 -10.43 -3.45 -3.60
CA PHE A 115 -10.78 -4.03 -4.90
C PHE A 115 -9.68 -3.75 -5.95
N VAL A 116 -9.17 -2.52 -5.98
CA VAL A 116 -8.02 -2.12 -6.82
C VAL A 116 -6.73 -2.81 -6.37
N MET A 117 -6.55 -3.01 -5.06
CA MET A 117 -5.43 -3.76 -4.49
C MET A 117 -5.39 -5.22 -4.95
N ASP A 118 -6.55 -5.82 -5.23
CA ASP A 118 -6.67 -7.22 -5.62
C ASP A 118 -6.66 -7.45 -7.13
N GLY A 119 -7.07 -6.46 -7.94
CA GLY A 119 -7.10 -6.53 -9.42
C GLY A 119 -5.73 -6.73 -10.11
N ARG A 120 -5.70 -6.84 -11.43
CA ARG A 120 -4.46 -7.09 -12.19
C ARG A 120 -3.48 -5.92 -12.16
N LYS A 121 -2.19 -6.17 -12.43
CA LYS A 121 -1.18 -5.12 -12.64
C LYS A 121 -0.37 -5.45 -13.88
N ARG A 122 -0.04 -4.42 -14.67
CA ARG A 122 0.89 -4.54 -15.80
C ARG A 122 2.13 -3.69 -15.57
N TYR A 123 3.29 -4.23 -15.92
CA TYR A 123 4.59 -3.61 -15.72
C TYR A 123 5.43 -3.74 -16.98
N ARG A 124 6.11 -2.66 -17.35
CA ARG A 124 7.22 -2.68 -18.31
C ARG A 124 8.52 -2.43 -17.55
N PHE A 125 9.52 -3.28 -17.73
CA PHE A 125 10.73 -3.23 -16.91
C PHE A 125 11.97 -3.67 -17.68
N THR A 126 13.13 -3.13 -17.29
CA THR A 126 14.43 -3.49 -17.84
C THR A 126 15.22 -4.25 -16.78
N VAL A 127 15.66 -5.45 -17.13
CA VAL A 127 16.64 -6.22 -16.37
C VAL A 127 18.03 -5.87 -16.90
N CYS A 128 18.94 -5.56 -16.00
CA CYS A 128 20.37 -5.47 -16.27
C CYS A 128 21.03 -6.76 -15.79
N TRP A 129 21.73 -7.46 -16.68
CA TRP A 129 22.41 -8.73 -16.45
C TRP A 129 23.85 -8.52 -15.98
N GLY A 130 24.48 -9.58 -15.44
CA GLY A 130 25.88 -9.56 -15.00
C GLY A 130 26.10 -9.21 -13.54
N GLU A 131 25.07 -8.75 -12.83
CA GLU A 131 25.13 -8.38 -11.41
C GLU A 131 23.86 -8.78 -10.66
N GLU A 132 24.03 -9.39 -9.48
CA GLU A 132 22.98 -9.54 -8.45
C GLU A 132 23.17 -8.45 -7.38
N ARG A 133 22.07 -7.88 -6.86
CA ARG A 133 22.08 -6.78 -5.87
C ARG A 133 21.19 -7.09 -4.67
N ASP A 134 21.56 -6.60 -3.49
CA ASP A 134 20.87 -6.91 -2.22
C ASP A 134 19.40 -6.43 -2.13
N THR A 135 19.00 -5.49 -2.98
CA THR A 135 17.61 -5.01 -3.15
C THR A 135 16.87 -5.63 -4.35
N ASP A 136 17.53 -6.47 -5.15
CA ASP A 136 17.06 -6.95 -6.46
C ASP A 136 16.86 -5.82 -7.52
N ASP A 137 17.43 -4.65 -7.27
CA ASP A 137 17.36 -3.45 -8.13
C ASP A 137 18.64 -2.59 -8.07
N ILE A 138 18.68 -1.54 -8.89
CA ILE A 138 19.83 -0.62 -9.02
C ILE A 138 20.12 0.22 -7.75
N GLU A 139 19.19 0.34 -6.80
CA GLU A 139 19.42 1.08 -5.53
C GLU A 139 20.29 0.27 -4.55
N GLY A 140 20.43 -1.04 -4.76
CA GLY A 140 21.16 -1.98 -3.91
C GLY A 140 22.65 -2.10 -4.23
N ARG A 141 23.37 -2.73 -3.31
CA ARG A 141 24.80 -3.08 -3.46
C ARG A 141 24.95 -4.41 -4.18
N VAL A 142 25.99 -4.50 -5.02
CA VAL A 142 26.35 -5.73 -5.73
C VAL A 142 26.72 -6.83 -4.72
N THR A 143 26.16 -8.03 -4.92
CA THR A 143 26.35 -9.22 -4.08
C THR A 143 27.03 -10.36 -4.84
N ALA A 144 26.79 -10.46 -6.15
CA ALA A 144 27.48 -11.37 -7.06
C ALA A 144 27.61 -10.73 -8.45
N THR A 145 28.60 -11.18 -9.23
CA THR A 145 28.84 -10.74 -10.61
C THR A 145 29.06 -11.94 -11.54
N SER A 146 28.83 -11.74 -12.84
CA SER A 146 29.11 -12.71 -13.89
C SER A 146 29.47 -11.98 -15.19
N ASP A 147 30.45 -12.50 -15.93
CA ASP A 147 30.80 -12.02 -17.27
C ASP A 147 29.86 -12.60 -18.36
N LEU A 148 29.00 -13.54 -18.01
CA LEU A 148 28.04 -14.16 -18.93
C LEU A 148 26.86 -13.24 -19.21
N ARG A 149 26.34 -13.30 -20.44
CA ARG A 149 25.11 -12.61 -20.87
C ARG A 149 24.18 -13.58 -21.60
N PRO A 150 22.86 -13.48 -21.39
CA PRO A 150 21.93 -14.40 -22.01
C PRO A 150 21.60 -13.95 -23.44
N THR A 151 21.51 -14.92 -24.37
CA THR A 151 20.98 -14.63 -25.70
C THR A 151 19.47 -14.46 -25.64
N ARG A 152 18.89 -13.80 -26.65
CA ARG A 152 17.44 -13.63 -26.80
C ARG A 152 16.70 -14.96 -26.68
N GLU A 153 17.20 -15.99 -27.36
CA GLU A 153 16.60 -17.33 -27.44
C GLU A 153 16.63 -18.03 -26.08
N ALA A 154 17.72 -17.83 -25.30
CA ALA A 154 17.83 -18.37 -23.95
C ALA A 154 16.85 -17.69 -22.97
N ILE A 155 16.62 -16.39 -23.12
CA ILE A 155 15.58 -15.66 -22.37
C ILE A 155 14.20 -16.19 -22.77
N GLU A 156 13.87 -16.21 -24.06
CA GLU A 156 12.55 -16.58 -24.59
C GLU A 156 12.19 -18.04 -24.24
N ALA A 157 13.16 -18.97 -24.28
CA ALA A 157 12.99 -20.35 -23.82
C ALA A 157 12.74 -20.48 -22.30
N LEU A 158 13.14 -19.49 -21.50
CA LEU A 158 12.94 -19.49 -20.05
C LEU A 158 11.57 -18.95 -19.63
N LEU A 159 10.99 -17.99 -20.36
CA LEU A 159 9.74 -17.30 -19.96
C LEU A 159 8.55 -18.22 -19.65
N PRO A 160 8.32 -19.35 -20.34
CA PRO A 160 7.23 -20.27 -20.00
C PRO A 160 7.29 -20.81 -18.57
N ARG A 161 8.48 -20.86 -17.93
CA ARG A 161 8.65 -21.32 -16.54
C ARG A 161 8.16 -20.29 -15.51
N PHE A 162 7.92 -19.05 -15.93
CA PHE A 162 7.46 -17.93 -15.09
C PHE A 162 6.02 -17.53 -15.37
N THR A 163 5.30 -18.24 -16.25
CA THR A 163 3.89 -17.96 -16.57
C THR A 163 2.97 -18.97 -15.86
N GLY A 164 1.82 -18.50 -15.35
CA GLY A 164 0.91 -19.26 -14.50
C GLY A 164 1.13 -18.99 -13.01
N VAL A 165 0.78 -19.97 -12.15
CA VAL A 165 1.03 -19.90 -10.71
C VAL A 165 2.44 -20.43 -10.42
N ILE A 166 3.29 -19.60 -9.82
CA ILE A 166 4.67 -19.95 -9.46
C ILE A 166 4.94 -19.62 -7.99
N GLU A 167 5.87 -20.34 -7.38
CA GLU A 167 6.42 -19.98 -6.07
C GLU A 167 7.51 -18.91 -6.22
N GLN A 168 7.35 -17.79 -5.53
CA GLN A 168 8.30 -16.68 -5.54
C GLN A 168 8.78 -16.37 -4.13
N ILE A 169 10.09 -16.26 -3.94
CA ILE A 169 10.69 -15.70 -2.71
C ILE A 169 10.67 -14.17 -2.83
N PRO A 170 9.95 -13.45 -1.94
CA PRO A 170 9.92 -11.99 -1.98
C PRO A 170 11.31 -11.37 -1.75
N PRO A 171 11.60 -10.18 -2.29
CA PRO A 171 12.83 -9.45 -1.96
C PRO A 171 12.91 -9.14 -0.46
N ARG A 172 14.13 -9.17 0.10
CA ARG A 172 14.39 -8.83 1.52
C ARG A 172 13.82 -7.45 1.88
N TYR A 173 14.06 -6.47 1.00
CA TYR A 173 13.51 -5.12 1.11
C TYR A 173 12.07 -5.07 0.55
N SER A 174 11.14 -5.62 1.32
CA SER A 174 9.70 -5.63 1.02
C SER A 174 8.84 -5.21 2.22
N ALA A 175 7.60 -4.79 1.94
CA ALA A 175 6.63 -4.36 2.95
C ALA A 175 5.92 -5.53 3.68
N ILE A 176 6.32 -6.78 3.41
CA ILE A 176 5.79 -7.98 4.09
C ILE A 176 6.11 -7.89 5.58
N LYS A 177 5.17 -8.32 6.42
CA LYS A 177 5.43 -8.46 7.85
C LYS A 177 5.98 -9.85 8.19
N VAL A 178 7.02 -9.87 9.02
CA VAL A 178 7.60 -11.06 9.66
C VAL A 178 7.56 -10.81 11.17
N GLN A 179 6.99 -11.75 11.93
CA GLN A 179 6.76 -11.64 13.39
C GLN A 179 6.02 -10.38 13.90
N GLY A 180 5.44 -9.58 13.00
CA GLY A 180 4.67 -8.37 13.31
C GLY A 180 5.32 -7.07 12.79
N GLU A 181 6.62 -7.10 12.55
CA GLU A 181 7.44 -6.00 12.01
C GLU A 181 7.62 -6.15 10.49
N ARG A 182 8.02 -5.10 9.76
CA ARG A 182 8.18 -5.21 8.30
C ARG A 182 9.58 -5.74 7.98
N ALA A 183 9.67 -6.63 6.98
CA ALA A 183 10.94 -7.16 6.49
C ALA A 183 11.93 -6.05 6.07
N TYR A 184 11.43 -4.95 5.49
CA TYR A 184 12.20 -3.74 5.21
C TYR A 184 12.88 -3.10 6.44
N ASP A 185 12.18 -3.08 7.59
CA ASP A 185 12.68 -2.47 8.82
C ASP A 185 13.79 -3.39 9.39
N LEU A 186 13.50 -4.69 9.54
CA LEU A 186 14.45 -5.71 9.99
C LEU A 186 15.72 -5.82 9.10
N ALA A 187 15.57 -5.73 7.77
CA ALA A 187 16.69 -5.78 6.83
C ALA A 187 17.58 -4.53 6.85
N ARG A 188 17.12 -3.42 7.47
CA ARG A 188 17.94 -2.23 7.72
C ARG A 188 18.78 -2.35 8.99
N ASP A 189 18.27 -3.05 10.00
CA ASP A 189 18.96 -3.28 11.27
C ASP A 189 20.05 -4.37 11.15
N GLY A 190 20.24 -4.93 9.95
CA GLY A 190 21.30 -5.88 9.61
C GLY A 190 20.89 -7.34 9.72
N GLU A 191 19.66 -7.63 10.15
CA GLU A 191 19.19 -9.00 10.33
C GLU A 191 18.94 -9.71 8.99
N VAL A 192 19.36 -10.97 8.93
CA VAL A 192 19.13 -11.85 7.77
C VAL A 192 17.77 -12.53 7.96
N VAL A 193 16.73 -11.84 7.56
CA VAL A 193 15.37 -12.40 7.52
C VAL A 193 15.24 -13.31 6.30
N GLU A 194 15.19 -14.62 6.52
CA GLU A 194 14.78 -15.58 5.49
C GLU A 194 13.28 -15.45 5.23
N LEU A 195 12.91 -15.20 3.97
CA LEU A 195 11.52 -15.05 3.54
C LEU A 195 11.07 -16.35 2.87
N ALA A 196 10.03 -16.98 3.41
CA ALA A 196 9.42 -18.16 2.81
C ALA A 196 8.86 -17.85 1.40
N PRO A 197 8.98 -18.80 0.44
CA PRO A 197 8.29 -18.73 -0.85
C PRO A 197 6.78 -18.53 -0.68
N ARG A 198 6.14 -17.89 -1.67
CA ARG A 198 4.70 -17.71 -1.73
C ARG A 198 4.20 -17.89 -3.16
N PRO A 199 2.98 -18.44 -3.36
CA PRO A 199 2.37 -18.51 -4.67
C PRO A 199 2.02 -17.11 -5.17
N VAL A 200 2.44 -16.81 -6.39
CA VAL A 200 2.06 -15.62 -7.16
C VAL A 200 1.57 -16.06 -8.54
N GLU A 201 0.67 -15.29 -9.15
CA GLU A 201 0.15 -15.60 -10.49
C GLU A 201 0.63 -14.56 -11.50
N ILE A 202 1.23 -15.05 -12.59
CA ILE A 202 1.70 -14.26 -13.72
C ILE A 202 0.90 -14.71 -14.94
N HIS A 203 -0.03 -13.87 -15.36
CA HIS A 203 -0.94 -14.17 -16.47
C HIS A 203 -0.21 -14.07 -17.83
N HIS A 204 0.79 -13.19 -17.92
CA HIS A 204 1.61 -13.00 -19.11
C HIS A 204 3.00 -12.47 -18.75
N LEU A 205 4.03 -12.95 -19.43
CA LEU A 205 5.40 -12.43 -19.39
C LEU A 205 6.02 -12.56 -20.78
N SER A 206 6.50 -11.46 -21.36
CA SER A 206 7.17 -11.44 -22.66
C SER A 206 8.45 -10.62 -22.66
N LEU A 207 9.40 -11.02 -23.51
CA LEU A 207 10.55 -10.19 -23.89
C LEU A 207 10.07 -9.22 -24.98
N VAL A 208 10.15 -7.93 -24.69
CA VAL A 208 9.69 -6.85 -25.58
C VAL A 208 10.84 -6.32 -26.44
N ASP A 209 12.03 -6.17 -25.84
CA ASP A 209 13.22 -5.65 -26.53
C ASP A 209 14.50 -6.17 -25.85
N GLN A 210 15.62 -6.16 -26.58
CA GLN A 210 16.95 -6.43 -26.05
C GLN A 210 17.91 -5.42 -26.68
N PRO A 211 18.01 -4.19 -26.11
CA PRO A 211 18.78 -3.10 -26.71
C PRO A 211 20.30 -3.39 -26.80
N ASP A 212 20.82 -4.26 -25.94
CA ASP A 212 22.21 -4.71 -25.94
C ASP A 212 22.36 -6.05 -25.19
N SER A 213 23.59 -6.57 -25.08
CA SER A 213 23.88 -7.81 -24.36
C SER A 213 23.66 -7.70 -22.84
N ASP A 214 23.81 -6.50 -22.27
CA ASP A 214 23.68 -6.27 -20.82
C ASP A 214 22.22 -6.08 -20.38
N ARG A 215 21.30 -5.76 -21.30
CA ARG A 215 19.95 -5.30 -20.94
C ARG A 215 18.84 -5.94 -21.79
N ALA A 216 17.80 -6.40 -21.11
CA ALA A 216 16.57 -6.91 -21.72
C ALA A 216 15.33 -6.21 -21.13
N VAL A 217 14.38 -5.84 -21.99
CA VAL A 217 13.14 -5.15 -21.64
C VAL A 217 11.97 -6.11 -21.74
N PHE A 218 11.20 -6.21 -20.66
CA PHE A 218 10.08 -7.13 -20.53
C PHE A 218 8.77 -6.40 -20.29
N GLU A 219 7.67 -7.08 -20.59
CA GLU A 219 6.34 -6.74 -20.09
C GLU A 219 5.75 -7.93 -19.33
N ALA A 220 5.21 -7.66 -18.15
CA ALA A 220 4.52 -8.66 -17.33
C ALA A 220 3.13 -8.17 -16.92
N GLU A 221 2.13 -9.06 -17.00
CA GLU A 221 0.83 -8.89 -16.37
C GLU A 221 0.66 -9.94 -15.28
N CYS A 222 0.39 -9.49 -14.05
CA CYS A 222 0.39 -10.35 -12.88
C CYS A 222 -0.65 -9.96 -11.82
N GLY A 223 -0.96 -10.93 -10.96
CA GLY A 223 -1.82 -10.77 -9.81
C GLY A 223 -1.15 -10.02 -8.65
N LYS A 224 -1.89 -9.87 -7.55
CA LYS A 224 -1.37 -9.27 -6.31
C LYS A 224 -0.24 -10.10 -5.71
N GLY A 225 0.69 -9.42 -5.03
CA GLY A 225 1.81 -10.06 -4.32
C GLY A 225 3.05 -10.37 -5.18
N THR A 226 2.95 -10.28 -6.50
CA THR A 226 4.10 -10.47 -7.42
C THR A 226 5.13 -9.36 -7.28
N TYR A 227 6.40 -9.74 -7.10
CA TYR A 227 7.55 -8.84 -7.10
C TYR A 227 8.30 -8.95 -8.43
N VAL A 228 8.21 -7.92 -9.27
CA VAL A 228 8.95 -7.84 -10.55
C VAL A 228 10.47 -7.86 -10.32
N ARG A 229 10.94 -7.31 -9.19
CA ARG A 229 12.34 -7.39 -8.75
C ARG A 229 12.84 -8.83 -8.57
N ALA A 230 12.03 -9.69 -7.94
CA ALA A 230 12.36 -11.11 -7.80
C ALA A 230 12.41 -11.84 -9.16
N LEU A 231 11.60 -11.45 -10.15
CA LEU A 231 11.68 -12.04 -11.51
C LEU A 231 13.04 -11.79 -12.16
N ALA A 232 13.60 -10.57 -12.04
CA ALA A 232 14.92 -10.25 -12.58
C ALA A 232 16.02 -11.11 -11.95
N ARG A 233 16.03 -11.19 -10.61
CA ARG A 233 16.94 -12.02 -9.82
C ARG A 233 16.82 -13.50 -10.20
N ASP A 234 15.61 -14.05 -10.19
CA ASP A 234 15.37 -15.48 -10.36
C ASP A 234 15.63 -15.93 -11.81
N MET A 235 15.29 -15.10 -12.82
CA MET A 235 15.73 -15.35 -14.20
C MET A 235 17.25 -15.32 -14.33
N GLY A 236 17.91 -14.29 -13.78
CA GLY A 236 19.37 -14.15 -13.85
C GLY A 236 20.12 -15.30 -13.18
N ARG A 237 19.61 -15.82 -12.07
CA ARG A 237 20.15 -17.02 -11.38
C ARG A 237 20.00 -18.27 -12.23
N ILE A 238 18.85 -18.51 -12.85
CA ILE A 238 18.61 -19.69 -13.71
C ILE A 238 19.48 -19.64 -14.97
N LEU A 239 19.73 -18.45 -15.51
CA LEU A 239 20.59 -18.24 -16.69
C LEU A 239 22.10 -18.28 -16.37
N GLY A 240 22.49 -18.24 -15.09
CA GLY A 240 23.90 -18.14 -14.67
C GLY A 240 24.55 -16.77 -14.91
N THR A 241 23.75 -15.76 -15.27
CA THR A 241 24.21 -14.41 -15.62
C THR A 241 24.08 -13.43 -14.46
N TYR A 242 23.26 -13.77 -13.45
CA TYR A 242 22.64 -12.83 -12.50
C TYR A 242 21.86 -11.70 -13.19
N GLY A 243 21.04 -10.98 -12.43
CA GLY A 243 20.29 -9.85 -12.95
C GLY A 243 19.54 -9.08 -11.86
N HIS A 244 19.28 -7.80 -12.13
CA HIS A 244 18.53 -6.91 -11.25
C HIS A 244 17.68 -5.91 -12.08
N ILE A 245 16.69 -5.29 -11.44
CA ILE A 245 15.87 -4.26 -12.10
C ILE A 245 16.63 -2.94 -12.18
N CYS A 246 16.83 -2.43 -13.40
CA CYS A 246 17.44 -1.13 -13.64
C CYS A 246 16.46 -0.09 -14.23
N ALA A 247 15.28 -0.50 -14.69
CA ALA A 247 14.13 0.38 -14.91
C ALA A 247 12.81 -0.36 -14.65
N LEU A 248 11.80 0.33 -14.11
CA LEU A 248 10.48 -0.24 -13.81
C LEU A 248 9.39 0.81 -13.98
N ARG A 249 8.39 0.54 -14.83
CA ARG A 249 7.17 1.34 -14.96
C ARG A 249 5.95 0.45 -14.76
N ARG A 250 5.00 0.87 -13.91
CA ARG A 250 3.68 0.22 -13.80
C ARG A 250 2.70 0.91 -14.74
N THR A 251 2.22 0.19 -15.75
CA THR A 251 1.37 0.70 -16.83
C THR A 251 -0.13 0.47 -16.59
N LEU A 252 -0.49 -0.46 -15.69
CA LEU A 252 -1.88 -0.72 -15.29
C LEU A 252 -2.01 -1.14 -13.82
N VAL A 253 -3.09 -0.73 -13.16
CA VAL A 253 -3.50 -1.16 -11.80
C VAL A 253 -5.02 -1.32 -11.71
N GLY A 254 -5.50 -2.56 -11.72
CA GLY A 254 -6.94 -2.86 -11.77
C GLY A 254 -7.58 -2.17 -12.98
N PRO A 255 -8.61 -1.33 -12.78
CA PRO A 255 -9.29 -0.62 -13.86
C PRO A 255 -8.52 0.61 -14.39
N PHE A 256 -7.38 0.98 -13.79
CA PHE A 256 -6.64 2.19 -14.13
C PHE A 256 -5.48 1.92 -15.09
N GLY A 257 -5.51 2.51 -16.28
CA GLY A 257 -4.49 2.38 -17.34
C GLY A 257 -3.60 3.63 -17.50
N GLU A 258 -2.76 3.65 -18.54
CA GLU A 258 -1.87 4.80 -18.82
C GLU A 258 -2.63 6.09 -19.18
N ASN A 259 -3.80 5.99 -19.83
CA ASN A 259 -4.64 7.14 -20.17
C ASN A 259 -5.21 7.87 -18.94
N ASP A 260 -5.31 7.18 -17.80
CA ASP A 260 -5.79 7.78 -16.55
C ASP A 260 -4.71 8.60 -15.83
N MET A 261 -3.43 8.34 -16.15
CA MET A 261 -2.28 8.83 -15.39
C MET A 261 -2.04 10.31 -15.64
N ILE A 262 -1.96 11.09 -14.57
CA ILE A 262 -1.63 12.51 -14.62
C ILE A 262 -0.24 12.72 -14.00
N PRO A 263 0.72 13.28 -14.75
CA PRO A 263 2.00 13.73 -14.21
C PRO A 263 1.86 14.74 -13.06
N LEU A 264 2.82 14.73 -12.13
CA LEU A 264 2.73 15.54 -10.91
C LEU A 264 2.71 17.05 -11.20
N ASP A 265 3.54 17.52 -12.12
CA ASP A 265 3.60 18.91 -12.58
C ASP A 265 2.27 19.37 -13.17
N GLN A 266 1.58 18.51 -13.93
CA GLN A 266 0.25 18.78 -14.47
C GLN A 266 -0.82 18.88 -13.36
N LEU A 267 -0.74 18.04 -12.31
CA LEU A 267 -1.62 18.15 -11.14
C LEU A 267 -1.36 19.43 -10.35
N GLU A 268 -0.10 19.84 -10.19
CA GLU A 268 0.24 21.11 -9.54
C GLU A 268 -0.25 22.30 -10.38
N ALA A 269 -0.04 22.29 -11.69
CA ALA A 269 -0.55 23.32 -12.61
C ALA A 269 -2.09 23.41 -12.61
N LEU A 270 -2.79 22.27 -12.58
CA LEU A 270 -4.25 22.24 -12.45
C LEU A 270 -4.69 22.83 -11.10
N CYS A 271 -3.99 22.50 -10.00
CA CYS A 271 -4.28 23.08 -8.68
C CYS A 271 -4.07 24.60 -8.66
N HIS A 272 -3.09 25.12 -9.39
CA HIS A 272 -2.89 26.56 -9.56
C HIS A 272 -4.03 27.21 -10.37
N ARG A 273 -4.43 26.65 -11.51
CA ARG A 273 -5.58 27.15 -12.30
C ARG A 273 -6.90 27.09 -11.52
N ALA A 274 -7.13 26.01 -10.78
CA ALA A 274 -8.31 25.88 -9.92
C ALA A 274 -8.32 26.86 -8.73
N ALA A 275 -7.17 27.44 -8.37
CA ALA A 275 -7.08 28.51 -7.38
C ALA A 275 -7.32 29.91 -7.97
N SER A 276 -7.05 30.13 -9.27
CA SER A 276 -7.42 31.36 -9.99
C SER A 276 -8.84 31.34 -10.57
N GLY A 277 -9.49 30.17 -10.61
CA GLY A 277 -10.84 29.97 -11.16
C GLY A 277 -10.86 29.50 -12.62
N GLU A 278 -9.70 29.23 -13.20
CA GLU A 278 -9.50 28.83 -14.61
C GLU A 278 -9.52 27.29 -14.83
N GLY A 279 -10.16 26.54 -13.93
CA GLY A 279 -10.30 25.09 -14.03
C GLY A 279 -10.86 24.45 -12.77
N SER A 280 -11.11 23.14 -12.81
CA SER A 280 -11.63 22.39 -11.65
C SER A 280 -10.70 21.27 -11.21
N LEU A 281 -10.54 21.13 -9.89
CA LEU A 281 -9.94 19.91 -9.32
C LEU A 281 -10.80 18.66 -9.60
N ALA A 282 -12.08 18.81 -9.95
CA ALA A 282 -12.95 17.71 -10.39
C ALA A 282 -12.40 17.00 -11.63
N ASP A 283 -11.69 17.71 -12.49
CA ASP A 283 -11.17 17.18 -13.76
C ASP A 283 -9.99 16.23 -13.55
N ALA A 284 -9.30 16.34 -12.40
CA ALA A 284 -8.28 15.37 -11.98
C ALA A 284 -8.84 14.16 -11.22
N LEU A 285 -10.15 14.09 -10.95
CA LEU A 285 -10.78 12.97 -10.26
C LEU A 285 -11.50 12.03 -11.24
N LEU A 286 -11.27 10.73 -11.08
CA LEU A 286 -12.16 9.67 -11.55
C LEU A 286 -13.23 9.36 -10.47
N PRO A 287 -14.44 8.90 -10.84
CA PRO A 287 -15.49 8.52 -9.90
C PRO A 287 -15.07 7.44 -8.88
N VAL A 288 -15.81 7.31 -7.79
CA VAL A 288 -15.49 6.35 -6.71
C VAL A 288 -15.72 4.91 -7.17
N GLU A 289 -16.76 4.75 -7.99
CA GLU A 289 -17.24 3.52 -8.62
C GLU A 289 -16.30 2.99 -9.71
N THR A 290 -15.38 3.78 -10.28
CA THR A 290 -14.37 3.28 -11.25
C THR A 290 -13.54 2.14 -10.67
N ALA A 291 -13.30 2.14 -9.35
CA ALA A 291 -12.61 1.06 -8.64
C ALA A 291 -13.42 -0.24 -8.48
N LEU A 292 -14.66 -0.29 -8.97
CA LEU A 292 -15.64 -1.36 -8.76
C LEU A 292 -16.09 -1.98 -10.10
N ASP A 293 -15.28 -1.85 -11.15
CA ASP A 293 -15.58 -2.30 -12.53
C ASP A 293 -15.96 -3.80 -12.60
N ASP A 294 -15.22 -4.65 -11.87
CA ASP A 294 -15.51 -6.10 -11.75
C ASP A 294 -16.69 -6.44 -10.82
N ILE A 295 -17.45 -5.45 -10.30
CA ILE A 295 -18.52 -5.66 -9.31
C ILE A 295 -19.88 -5.31 -9.92
N PRO A 296 -20.90 -6.18 -9.84
CA PRO A 296 -22.23 -5.87 -10.37
C PRO A 296 -22.88 -4.63 -9.75
N ALA A 297 -23.46 -3.78 -10.59
CA ALA A 297 -24.27 -2.64 -10.21
C ALA A 297 -25.71 -3.06 -9.89
N LEU A 298 -26.27 -2.58 -8.77
CA LEU A 298 -27.67 -2.78 -8.38
C LEU A 298 -28.37 -1.45 -8.14
N ALA A 299 -29.24 -1.04 -9.07
CA ALA A 299 -30.10 0.12 -8.89
C ALA A 299 -31.24 -0.18 -7.92
N VAL A 300 -31.49 0.71 -6.95
CA VAL A 300 -32.57 0.55 -5.96
C VAL A 300 -33.52 1.74 -5.94
N THR A 301 -34.72 1.54 -5.38
CA THR A 301 -35.69 2.62 -5.20
C THR A 301 -35.19 3.66 -4.19
N ARG A 302 -35.76 4.87 -4.19
CA ARG A 302 -35.44 5.89 -3.16
C ARG A 302 -35.81 5.45 -1.74
N ALA A 303 -36.83 4.60 -1.58
CA ALA A 303 -37.24 4.08 -0.27
C ALA A 303 -36.22 3.08 0.28
N ASP A 304 -35.76 2.17 -0.57
CA ASP A 304 -34.73 1.19 -0.23
C ASP A 304 -33.38 1.85 0.00
N ALA A 305 -33.03 2.84 -0.83
CA ALA A 305 -31.85 3.67 -0.63
C ALA A 305 -31.83 4.33 0.77
N ALA A 306 -32.96 4.87 1.22
CA ALA A 306 -33.06 5.49 2.55
C ALA A 306 -32.86 4.49 3.71
N ARG A 307 -33.23 3.21 3.51
CA ARG A 307 -32.97 2.12 4.46
C ARG A 307 -31.50 1.71 4.44
N LEU A 308 -30.95 1.44 3.26
CA LEU A 308 -29.56 1.03 3.07
C LEU A 308 -28.57 2.10 3.57
N HIS A 309 -28.88 3.38 3.35
CA HIS A 309 -28.08 4.51 3.86
C HIS A 309 -28.02 4.58 5.39
N ARG A 310 -29.05 4.05 6.08
CA ARG A 310 -29.11 3.90 7.54
C ARG A 310 -28.53 2.56 8.04
N GLY A 311 -27.89 1.80 7.15
CA GLY A 311 -27.34 0.47 7.47
C GLY A 311 -28.39 -0.64 7.61
N GLN A 312 -29.65 -0.40 7.23
CA GLN A 312 -30.72 -1.38 7.33
C GLN A 312 -30.76 -2.28 6.09
N ALA A 313 -30.91 -3.59 6.27
CA ALA A 313 -31.12 -4.52 5.17
C ALA A 313 -32.45 -4.25 4.44
N VAL A 314 -32.50 -4.61 3.16
CA VAL A 314 -33.68 -4.53 2.28
C VAL A 314 -34.00 -5.91 1.74
N VAL A 315 -35.23 -6.37 1.91
CA VAL A 315 -35.69 -7.66 1.37
C VAL A 315 -35.97 -7.51 -0.11
N LEU A 316 -35.31 -8.33 -0.93
CA LEU A 316 -35.62 -8.51 -2.34
C LEU A 316 -36.94 -9.26 -2.47
N ARG A 317 -37.95 -8.61 -3.06
CA ARG A 317 -39.29 -9.17 -3.23
C ARG A 317 -39.73 -9.08 -4.69
N GLY A 318 -40.49 -10.08 -5.12
CA GLY A 318 -41.18 -10.08 -6.41
C GLY A 318 -40.40 -10.74 -7.55
N ARG A 319 -40.98 -10.65 -8.75
CA ARG A 319 -40.49 -11.30 -9.98
C ARG A 319 -39.18 -10.70 -10.49
N ASP A 320 -38.92 -9.44 -10.15
CA ASP A 320 -37.78 -8.66 -10.62
C ASP A 320 -36.65 -8.60 -9.57
N ALA A 321 -36.68 -9.51 -8.58
CA ALA A 321 -35.57 -9.70 -7.65
C ALA A 321 -34.30 -10.11 -8.43
N PRO A 322 -33.14 -9.45 -8.21
CA PRO A 322 -31.91 -9.81 -8.91
C PRO A 322 -31.51 -11.26 -8.63
N ASN A 323 -31.32 -12.05 -9.70
CA ASN A 323 -30.74 -13.39 -9.63
C ASN A 323 -29.20 -13.31 -9.50
N CYS A 324 -28.71 -12.49 -8.57
CA CYS A 324 -27.29 -12.39 -8.23
C CYS A 324 -27.08 -12.65 -6.73
N SER A 325 -25.90 -13.18 -6.41
CA SER A 325 -25.45 -13.43 -5.04
C SER A 325 -23.99 -13.04 -4.93
N GLY A 326 -23.60 -12.47 -3.79
CA GLY A 326 -22.25 -11.95 -3.56
C GLY A 326 -22.24 -10.43 -3.41
N THR A 327 -21.05 -9.84 -3.51
CA THR A 327 -20.87 -8.40 -3.38
C THR A 327 -21.40 -7.65 -4.61
N VAL A 328 -22.14 -6.57 -4.37
CA VAL A 328 -22.64 -5.62 -5.38
C VAL A 328 -22.35 -4.19 -4.94
N TYR A 329 -22.32 -3.25 -5.88
CA TYR A 329 -22.44 -1.84 -5.55
C TYR A 329 -23.84 -1.32 -5.87
N VAL A 330 -24.43 -0.62 -4.90
CA VAL A 330 -25.79 -0.11 -4.96
C VAL A 330 -25.78 1.32 -5.48
N THR A 331 -26.67 1.61 -6.43
CA THR A 331 -26.89 2.97 -6.94
C THR A 331 -28.33 3.45 -6.69
N VAL A 332 -28.51 4.75 -6.53
CA VAL A 332 -29.83 5.39 -6.48
C VAL A 332 -29.81 6.61 -7.41
N ALA A 333 -30.77 6.66 -8.35
CA ALA A 333 -30.84 7.70 -9.38
C ALA A 333 -29.48 7.97 -10.08
N GLY A 334 -28.78 6.89 -10.45
CA GLY A 334 -27.48 6.95 -11.14
C GLY A 334 -26.27 7.31 -10.27
N ARG A 335 -26.43 7.48 -8.95
CA ARG A 335 -25.32 7.80 -8.02
C ARG A 335 -24.99 6.62 -7.12
N LEU A 336 -23.69 6.35 -6.93
CA LEU A 336 -23.19 5.36 -5.97
C LEU A 336 -23.69 5.67 -4.54
N LEU A 337 -24.26 4.66 -3.88
CA LEU A 337 -24.81 4.74 -2.53
C LEU A 337 -24.07 3.86 -1.52
N ALA A 338 -23.82 2.59 -1.86
CA ALA A 338 -23.24 1.63 -0.94
C ALA A 338 -22.52 0.49 -1.67
N LEU A 339 -21.58 -0.17 -0.99
CA LEU A 339 -21.25 -1.57 -1.23
C LEU A 339 -22.13 -2.43 -0.33
N ALA A 340 -22.74 -3.46 -0.90
CA ALA A 340 -23.64 -4.37 -0.22
C ALA A 340 -23.33 -5.82 -0.59
N GLU A 341 -23.84 -6.74 0.23
CA GLU A 341 -23.85 -8.16 -0.07
C GLU A 341 -25.29 -8.57 -0.39
N VAL A 342 -25.48 -9.31 -1.48
CA VAL A 342 -26.78 -9.90 -1.85
C VAL A 342 -26.75 -11.39 -1.56
N GLY A 343 -27.75 -11.87 -0.81
CA GLY A 343 -27.89 -13.27 -0.48
C GLY A 343 -29.16 -13.53 0.33
N ASN A 344 -29.68 -14.76 0.29
CA ASN A 344 -30.87 -15.20 1.05
C ASN A 344 -32.12 -14.32 0.84
N GLY A 345 -32.25 -13.65 -0.31
CA GLY A 345 -33.35 -12.73 -0.60
C GLY A 345 -33.22 -11.35 0.06
N GLU A 346 -32.03 -10.94 0.50
CA GLU A 346 -31.79 -9.62 1.09
C GLU A 346 -30.56 -8.91 0.48
N ILE A 347 -30.60 -7.57 0.48
CA ILE A 347 -29.46 -6.68 0.28
C ILE A 347 -29.00 -6.20 1.67
N ILE A 348 -27.78 -6.54 2.05
CA ILE A 348 -27.18 -6.15 3.34
C ILE A 348 -26.06 -5.13 3.09
N PRO A 349 -26.23 -3.84 3.49
CA PRO A 349 -25.22 -2.82 3.25
C PRO A 349 -23.97 -3.09 4.09
N LYS A 350 -22.79 -3.14 3.44
CA LYS A 350 -21.49 -3.36 4.10
C LYS A 350 -20.70 -2.06 4.27
N ARG A 351 -20.78 -1.14 3.31
CA ARG A 351 -20.23 0.23 3.42
C ARG A 351 -21.12 1.21 2.68
N VAL A 352 -21.63 2.22 3.38
CA VAL A 352 -22.35 3.35 2.77
C VAL A 352 -21.36 4.44 2.36
N PHE A 353 -21.63 5.13 1.25
CA PHE A 353 -20.84 6.26 0.74
C PHE A 353 -21.55 7.60 0.98
N ASN A 354 -20.82 8.59 1.47
CA ASN A 354 -21.29 9.95 1.76
C ASN A 354 -20.66 10.94 0.78
N LEU A 355 -21.14 10.95 -0.47
CA LEU A 355 -20.54 11.71 -1.58
C LEU A 355 -20.97 13.18 -1.61
N THR A 356 -20.72 13.91 -0.51
CA THR A 356 -21.00 15.34 -0.34
C THR A 356 -19.71 16.16 -0.46
N GLY A 357 -19.65 17.09 -1.41
CA GLY A 357 -18.45 17.91 -1.65
C GLY A 357 -17.97 17.78 -3.09
N LEU A 358 -16.65 17.81 -3.27
CA LEU A 358 -16.02 17.71 -4.59
C LEU A 358 -15.98 16.24 -5.07
N THR A 359 -16.55 15.98 -6.24
CA THR A 359 -16.48 14.70 -6.96
C THR A 359 -15.89 14.89 -8.36
N ALA A 360 -15.67 13.80 -9.09
CA ALA A 360 -15.32 13.82 -10.52
C ALA A 360 -16.30 14.65 -11.37
N SER A 361 -15.77 15.27 -12.43
CA SER A 361 -16.59 15.92 -13.46
C SER A 361 -17.15 14.87 -14.43
N THR A 362 -18.35 15.12 -14.96
CA THR A 362 -19.09 14.14 -15.78
C THR A 362 -18.34 13.74 -17.06
N GLY A 363 -17.70 14.70 -17.73
CA GLY A 363 -16.96 14.50 -18.97
C GLY A 363 -15.55 13.88 -18.85
N ARG A 364 -15.21 13.25 -17.71
CA ARG A 364 -13.99 12.43 -17.62
C ARG A 364 -14.24 10.95 -17.93
N ASN A 365 -15.43 10.41 -17.62
CA ASN A 365 -15.77 9.02 -17.96
C ASN A 365 -15.86 8.76 -19.46
N GLU A 366 -16.12 9.79 -20.27
CA GLU A 366 -16.34 9.68 -21.72
C GLU A 366 -15.05 9.70 -22.57
N ARG A 367 -13.87 9.57 -21.94
CA ARG A 367 -12.55 9.66 -22.59
C ARG A 367 -11.72 8.37 -22.56
N ASN A 368 -12.36 7.23 -22.24
CA ASN A 368 -11.78 5.88 -22.37
C ASN A 368 -12.43 5.13 -23.53
#